data_AF-A0A841III9-F1
#
_entry.id   AF-A0A841III9-F1
#
_cell.length_a   1.000
_cell.length_b   1.000
_cell.length_c   1.000
_cell.angle_alpha   90.00
_cell.angle_beta   90.00
_cell.angle_gamma   90.00
#
_symmetry.space_group_name_H-M   'P 1'
#
loop_
_entity.id
_entity.type
_entity.pdbx_description
1 polymer ?
#
loop_
_entity_poly.entity_id
_entity_poly.type
_entity_poly.pdbx_seq_one_letter_code
_entity_poly.pdbx_strand_id
1 'polypeptide(L)'
;MALPSRNTAGTRSVLGMVRDPRLLWQGLRGGDPAAAEQDLRDLRQGLPLHAVASVRRGRGFRQGVLVMHLAAPQRLTWRAWRPFRSYADPVPISGPVELLGVREPSSFRERQLGDVRIVTFRSGPQTFEMAVVTLDAAVVTAALTEAGTWTPPS
;
A
#
# COMPACT_ATOMS: atom_id res chain seq x y z
N MET A 1 19.23 2.07 0.86
CA MET A 1 18.98 1.13 -0.25
C MET A 1 17.61 1.40 -0.80
N ALA A 2 17.51 1.65 -2.11
CA ALA A 2 16.25 1.75 -2.82
C ALA A 2 15.54 0.40 -2.79
N LEU A 3 14.20 0.40 -2.74
CA LEU A 3 13.43 -0.82 -2.90
C LEU A 3 13.55 -1.27 -4.37
N PRO A 4 13.74 -2.56 -4.67
CA PRO A 4 13.73 -3.09 -6.03
C PRO A 4 12.30 -3.19 -6.60
N SER A 5 11.46 -2.18 -6.30
CA SER A 5 10.04 -2.09 -6.63
C SER A 5 9.73 -0.64 -6.93
N ARG A 6 8.91 -0.35 -7.95
CA ARG A 6 8.53 1.04 -8.25
C ARG A 6 7.45 1.56 -7.28
N ASN A 7 7.43 2.86 -7.05
CA ASN A 7 6.39 3.52 -6.25
C ASN A 7 5.04 3.41 -6.97
N THR A 8 3.96 3.14 -6.24
CA THR A 8 2.58 3.36 -6.74
C THR A 8 2.28 4.86 -6.93
N ALA A 9 1.23 5.17 -7.69
CA ALA A 9 0.80 6.52 -8.02
C ALA A 9 0.53 7.37 -6.77
N GLY A 10 -0.17 6.82 -5.76
CA GLY A 10 -0.42 7.50 -4.49
C GLY A 10 0.87 7.80 -3.72
N THR A 11 1.79 6.84 -3.67
CA THR A 11 3.12 7.02 -3.06
C THR A 11 3.95 8.11 -3.74
N ARG A 12 3.92 8.19 -5.08
CA ARG A 12 4.60 9.26 -5.83
C ARG A 12 4.00 10.61 -5.52
N SER A 13 2.68 10.70 -5.40
CA SER A 13 1.98 11.94 -5.05
C SER A 13 2.44 12.46 -3.68
N VAL A 14 2.48 11.61 -2.65
CA VAL A 14 2.93 11.99 -1.30
C VAL A 14 4.41 12.40 -1.27
N LEU A 15 5.31 11.63 -1.89
CA LEU A 15 6.74 11.97 -1.93
C LEU A 15 7.02 13.20 -2.81
N GLY A 16 6.24 13.38 -3.87
CA GLY A 16 6.26 14.54 -4.75
C GLY A 16 5.89 15.82 -3.99
N MET A 17 4.84 15.79 -3.16
CA MET A 17 4.43 16.93 -2.34
C MET A 17 5.51 17.37 -1.34
N VAL A 18 6.30 16.45 -0.81
CA VAL A 18 7.42 16.77 0.12
C VAL A 18 8.58 17.44 -0.62
N ARG A 19 8.79 17.13 -1.91
CA ARG A 19 9.91 17.66 -2.71
C ARG A 19 9.55 18.92 -3.52
N ASP A 20 8.30 19.02 -3.96
CA ASP A 20 7.78 20.17 -4.69
C ASP A 20 6.33 20.46 -4.23
N PRO A 21 6.14 21.49 -3.39
CA PRO A 21 4.82 21.90 -2.92
C PRO A 21 3.87 22.31 -4.05
N ARG A 22 4.34 22.61 -5.26
CA ARG A 22 3.47 22.95 -6.40
C ARG A 22 2.66 21.75 -6.89
N LEU A 23 3.12 20.53 -6.61
CA LEU A 23 2.39 19.29 -6.87
C LEU A 23 1.21 19.08 -5.91
N LEU A 24 1.04 19.91 -4.85
CA LEU A 24 -0.17 19.90 -4.01
C LEU A 24 -1.44 20.09 -4.85
N TRP A 25 -1.40 20.92 -5.88
CA TRP A 25 -2.59 21.20 -6.70
C TRP A 25 -3.03 20.00 -7.54
N GLN A 26 -2.10 19.11 -7.91
CA GLN A 26 -2.41 17.81 -8.54
C GLN A 26 -2.79 16.75 -7.48
N GLY A 27 -2.17 16.80 -6.31
CA GLY A 27 -2.52 15.97 -5.14
C GLY A 27 -3.93 16.22 -4.60
N LEU A 28 -4.40 17.48 -4.61
CA LEU A 28 -5.74 17.88 -4.22
C LEU A 28 -6.83 17.47 -5.23
N ARG A 29 -6.44 17.09 -6.46
CA ARG A 29 -7.34 16.51 -7.47
C ARG A 29 -7.40 14.98 -7.45
N GLY A 30 -6.80 14.33 -6.44
CA GLY A 30 -6.85 12.88 -6.29
C GLY A 30 -5.78 12.10 -7.06
N GLY A 31 -4.69 12.76 -7.50
CA GLY A 31 -3.63 12.16 -8.29
C GLY A 31 -4.05 11.78 -9.72
N ASP A 32 -3.27 10.95 -10.41
CA ASP A 32 -3.53 10.53 -11.80
C ASP A 32 -4.20 9.14 -11.83
N PRO A 33 -5.51 9.05 -12.14
CA PRO A 33 -6.21 7.77 -12.21
C PRO A 33 -5.62 6.81 -13.26
N ALA A 34 -5.10 7.33 -14.38
CA ALA A 34 -4.49 6.50 -15.41
C ALA A 34 -3.21 5.81 -14.90
N ALA A 35 -2.45 6.50 -14.04
CA ALA A 35 -1.29 5.91 -13.39
C ALA A 35 -1.70 4.80 -12.39
N ALA A 36 -2.80 4.98 -11.65
CA ALA A 36 -3.31 3.95 -10.74
C ALA A 36 -3.82 2.69 -11.49
N GLU A 37 -4.47 2.87 -12.64
CA GLU A 37 -4.86 1.76 -13.52
C GLU A 37 -3.65 1.03 -14.10
N GLN A 38 -2.59 1.76 -14.47
CA GLN A 38 -1.33 1.14 -14.87
C GLN A 38 -0.69 0.35 -13.72
N ASP A 39 -0.78 0.85 -12.48
CA ASP A 39 -0.32 0.12 -11.30
C ASP A 39 -1.05 -1.21 -11.11
N LEU A 40 -2.36 -1.23 -11.31
CA LEU A 40 -3.11 -2.47 -11.26
C LEU A 40 -2.71 -3.46 -12.36
N ARG A 41 -2.48 -2.96 -13.59
CA ARG A 41 -2.00 -3.80 -14.71
C ARG A 41 -0.61 -4.38 -14.43
N ASP A 42 0.32 -3.55 -14.01
CA ASP A 42 1.69 -3.97 -13.70
C ASP A 42 1.72 -4.99 -12.55
N LEU A 43 0.91 -4.79 -11.50
CA LEU A 43 0.77 -5.75 -10.41
C LEU A 43 0.38 -7.13 -10.94
N ARG A 44 -0.65 -7.18 -11.80
CA ARG A 44 -1.18 -8.41 -12.38
C ARG A 44 -0.21 -9.07 -13.35
N GLN A 45 0.64 -8.30 -14.00
CA GLN A 45 1.79 -8.79 -14.77
C GLN A 45 2.93 -9.32 -13.89
N GLY A 46 2.81 -9.23 -12.56
CA GLY A 46 3.80 -9.71 -11.61
C GLY A 46 4.94 -8.71 -11.37
N LEU A 47 4.84 -7.46 -11.84
CA LEU A 47 5.86 -6.46 -11.59
C LEU A 47 5.84 -5.99 -10.13
N PRO A 48 7.02 -5.77 -9.51
CA PRO A 48 7.10 -5.37 -8.12
C PRO A 48 6.72 -3.90 -7.91
N LEU A 49 5.72 -3.68 -7.06
CA LEU A 49 5.20 -2.37 -6.66
C LEU A 49 5.36 -2.16 -5.17
N HIS A 50 5.37 -0.91 -4.73
CA HIS A 50 5.17 -0.63 -3.32
C HIS A 50 4.31 0.61 -3.09
N ALA A 51 3.44 0.48 -2.09
CA ALA A 51 2.54 1.54 -1.63
C ALA A 51 2.94 1.98 -0.22
N VAL A 52 2.99 3.29 0.02
CA VAL A 52 3.03 3.84 1.37
C VAL A 52 1.70 3.55 2.03
N ALA A 53 1.78 2.95 3.21
CA ALA A 53 0.62 2.66 4.01
C ALA A 53 0.96 2.80 5.49
N SER A 54 -0.05 2.74 6.34
CA SER A 54 0.12 2.67 7.77
C SER A 54 -0.68 1.50 8.33
N VAL A 55 -0.02 0.59 9.03
CA VAL A 55 -0.67 -0.58 9.64
C VAL A 55 -1.00 -0.27 11.10
N ARG A 56 -2.22 -0.58 11.54
CA ARG A 56 -2.64 -0.44 12.93
C ARG A 56 -1.95 -1.52 13.78
N ARG A 57 -1.28 -1.10 14.85
CA ARG A 57 -0.72 -1.97 15.89
C ARG A 57 -1.10 -1.43 17.26
N GLY A 58 -1.97 -2.14 17.97
CA GLY A 58 -2.53 -1.67 19.23
C GLY A 58 -3.34 -0.39 19.02
N ARG A 59 -3.00 0.70 19.74
CA ARG A 59 -3.77 1.97 19.74
C ARG A 59 -3.40 2.94 18.62
N GLY A 60 -2.41 2.62 17.77
CA GLY A 60 -1.86 3.57 16.80
C GLY A 60 -1.55 2.95 15.44
N PHE A 61 -1.39 3.83 14.45
CA PHE A 61 -0.93 3.47 13.12
C PHE A 61 0.59 3.63 13.03
N ARG A 62 1.25 2.65 12.43
CA ARG A 62 2.67 2.71 12.14
C ARG A 62 2.87 2.80 10.63
N GLN A 63 3.48 3.89 10.19
CA GLN A 63 3.81 4.09 8.79
C GLN A 63 4.89 3.13 8.30
N GLY A 64 4.81 2.79 7.02
CA GLY A 64 5.75 1.94 6.32
C GLY A 64 5.39 1.83 4.85
N VAL A 65 5.88 0.77 4.23
CA VAL A 65 5.59 0.44 2.84
C VAL A 65 5.12 -1.01 2.75
N LEU A 66 4.05 -1.21 2.00
CA LEU A 66 3.64 -2.52 1.54
C LEU A 66 4.28 -2.77 0.18
N VAL A 67 5.16 -3.76 0.09
CA VAL A 67 5.71 -4.25 -1.17
C VAL A 67 4.84 -5.38 -1.67
N MET A 68 4.42 -5.28 -2.93
CA MET A 68 3.52 -6.18 -3.63
C MET A 68 4.25 -6.72 -4.85
N HIS A 69 4.49 -8.02 -4.90
CA HIS A 69 5.19 -8.68 -5.98
C HIS A 69 4.62 -10.08 -6.19
N LEU A 70 3.54 -10.20 -6.96
CA LEU A 70 2.78 -11.45 -7.09
C LEU A 70 3.59 -12.61 -7.68
N ALA A 71 4.62 -12.33 -8.48
CA ALA A 71 5.54 -13.31 -9.04
C ALA A 71 6.63 -13.82 -8.06
N ALA A 72 6.83 -13.17 -6.91
CA ALA A 72 7.81 -13.60 -5.92
C ALA A 72 7.30 -14.75 -5.04
N PRO A 73 8.21 -15.56 -4.45
CA PRO A 73 7.84 -16.53 -3.41
C PRO A 73 7.16 -15.86 -2.21
N GLN A 74 7.63 -14.66 -1.83
CA GLN A 74 7.02 -13.82 -0.81
C GLN A 74 6.27 -12.68 -1.49
N ARG A 75 4.99 -12.92 -1.77
CA ARG A 75 4.19 -12.03 -2.62
C ARG A 75 3.88 -10.67 -1.99
N LEU A 76 3.75 -10.63 -0.68
CA LEU A 76 3.43 -9.43 0.09
C LEU A 76 4.39 -9.30 1.26
N THR A 77 5.06 -8.15 1.36
CA THR A 77 5.92 -7.84 2.51
C THR A 77 5.68 -6.43 3.02
N TRP A 78 5.66 -6.30 4.34
CA TRP A 78 5.56 -5.02 5.03
C TRP A 78 6.94 -4.57 5.52
N ARG A 79 7.29 -3.31 5.29
CA ARG A 79 8.51 -2.70 5.85
C ARG A 79 8.14 -1.45 6.62
N ALA A 80 8.31 -1.48 7.94
CA ALA A 80 8.06 -0.32 8.76
C ALA A 80 9.06 0.80 8.44
N TRP A 81 8.56 2.05 8.36
CA TRP A 81 9.41 3.21 8.23
C TRP A 81 10.23 3.42 9.52
N ARG A 82 11.45 3.90 9.36
CA ARG A 82 12.37 4.26 10.45
C ARG A 82 12.95 5.65 10.14
N PRO A 83 12.64 6.68 10.94
CA PRO A 83 13.22 8.01 10.75
C PRO A 83 14.76 7.93 10.72
N PHE A 84 15.38 8.63 9.76
CA PHE A 84 16.83 8.72 9.58
C PHE A 84 17.57 7.37 9.37
N ARG A 85 16.83 6.30 9.08
CA ARG A 85 17.40 4.96 8.82
C ARG A 85 16.76 4.36 7.58
N SER A 86 17.36 3.29 7.08
CA SER A 86 16.68 2.44 6.10
C SER A 86 15.39 1.86 6.69
N TYR A 87 14.43 1.53 5.82
CA TYR A 87 13.24 0.76 6.20
C TYR A 87 13.63 -0.48 7.00
N ALA A 88 12.74 -0.90 7.89
CA ALA A 88 12.90 -2.14 8.64
C ALA A 88 13.03 -3.35 7.71
N ASP A 89 13.52 -4.45 8.27
CA ASP A 89 13.53 -5.73 7.58
C ASP A 89 12.10 -6.11 7.15
N PRO A 90 11.95 -6.70 5.96
CA PRO A 90 10.65 -7.09 5.44
C PRO A 90 10.00 -8.14 6.33
N VAL A 91 8.75 -7.88 6.71
CA VAL A 91 7.89 -8.83 7.42
C VAL A 91 6.90 -9.39 6.40
N PRO A 92 6.92 -10.69 6.11
CA PRO A 92 5.98 -11.28 5.16
C PRO A 92 4.56 -11.17 5.71
N ILE A 93 3.61 -10.85 4.83
CA ILE A 93 2.18 -11.03 5.12
C ILE A 93 1.84 -12.46 4.73
N SER A 94 1.87 -13.36 5.71
CA SER A 94 1.70 -14.79 5.48
C SER A 94 0.28 -15.11 5.00
N GLY A 95 0.18 -15.95 3.98
CA GLY A 95 -1.10 -16.47 3.50
C GLY A 95 -1.70 -17.52 4.45
N PRO A 96 -3.03 -17.77 4.37
CA PRO A 96 -3.99 -17.12 3.47
C PRO A 96 -4.31 -15.69 3.92
N VAL A 97 -4.55 -14.81 2.94
CA VAL A 97 -4.99 -13.43 3.15
C VAL A 97 -6.45 -13.31 2.70
N GLU A 98 -7.28 -12.76 3.56
CA GLU A 98 -8.71 -12.54 3.30
C GLU A 98 -9.04 -11.07 3.48
N LEU A 99 -9.55 -10.42 2.44
CA LEU A 99 -10.05 -9.05 2.54
C LEU A 99 -11.37 -9.04 3.30
N LEU A 100 -11.44 -8.31 4.41
CA LEU A 100 -12.65 -8.18 5.22
C LEU A 100 -13.46 -6.92 4.87
N GLY A 101 -12.83 -5.88 4.36
CA GLY A 101 -13.53 -4.70 3.88
C GLY A 101 -12.63 -3.50 3.60
N VAL A 102 -13.19 -2.51 2.91
CA VAL A 102 -12.57 -1.21 2.66
C VAL A 102 -13.56 -0.13 3.08
N ARG A 103 -13.11 0.85 3.86
CA ARG A 103 -13.98 1.93 4.37
C ARG A 103 -13.28 3.29 4.41
N GLU A 104 -14.10 4.32 4.58
CA GLU A 104 -13.63 5.66 4.91
C GLU A 104 -13.03 5.72 6.33
N PRO A 105 -12.15 6.71 6.60
CA PRO A 105 -11.74 7.09 7.95
C PRO A 105 -12.94 7.45 8.84
N SER A 106 -13.12 6.73 9.94
CA SER A 106 -14.24 6.91 10.88
C SER A 106 -13.87 7.71 12.13
N SER A 107 -12.57 7.84 12.43
CA SER A 107 -12.09 8.57 13.61
C SER A 107 -11.23 9.78 13.24
N PHE A 108 -11.14 10.76 14.14
CA PHE A 108 -10.27 11.93 13.97
C PHE A 108 -8.80 11.52 13.72
N ARG A 109 -8.30 10.51 14.43
CA ARG A 109 -6.94 9.99 14.24
C ARG A 109 -6.72 9.37 12.86
N GLU A 110 -7.74 8.70 12.31
CA GLU A 110 -7.65 8.16 10.93
C GLU A 110 -7.67 9.28 9.91
N ARG A 111 -8.49 10.32 10.11
CA ARG A 111 -8.54 11.49 9.21
C ARG A 111 -7.24 12.29 9.19
N GLN A 112 -6.49 12.30 10.31
CA GLN A 112 -5.16 12.92 10.36
C GLN A 112 -4.11 12.23 9.48
N LEU A 113 -4.38 11.03 8.97
CA LEU A 113 -3.49 10.34 8.03
C LEU A 113 -3.59 10.88 6.60
N GLY A 114 -4.52 11.82 6.33
CA GLY A 114 -4.74 12.44 5.03
C GLY A 114 -5.82 11.74 4.21
N ASP A 115 -5.72 11.84 2.89
CA ASP A 115 -6.63 11.17 1.94
C ASP A 115 -6.30 9.68 1.84
N VAL A 116 -6.89 8.91 2.75
CA VAL A 116 -6.67 7.47 2.89
C VAL A 116 -7.98 6.68 2.92
N ARG A 117 -7.90 5.41 2.52
CA ARG A 117 -8.89 4.36 2.79
C ARG A 117 -8.37 3.42 3.86
N ILE A 118 -9.26 2.92 4.71
CA ILE A 118 -8.93 1.87 5.67
C ILE A 118 -9.30 0.52 5.08
N VAL A 119 -8.28 -0.31 4.84
CA VAL A 119 -8.40 -1.68 4.36
C VAL A 119 -8.26 -2.63 5.54
N THR A 120 -9.29 -3.43 5.80
CA THR A 120 -9.27 -4.47 6.83
C THR A 120 -9.06 -5.81 6.15
N PHE A 121 -8.08 -6.58 6.62
CA PHE A 121 -7.81 -7.92 6.09
C PHE A 121 -7.35 -8.86 7.20
N ARG A 122 -7.54 -10.16 6.99
CA ARG A 122 -7.03 -11.22 7.84
C ARG A 122 -5.82 -11.85 7.19
N SER A 123 -4.79 -12.13 7.97
CA SER A 123 -3.61 -12.92 7.56
C SER A 123 -3.30 -13.93 8.67
N GLY A 124 -3.50 -15.21 8.35
CA GLY A 124 -3.52 -16.27 9.36
C GLY A 124 -4.55 -16.00 10.47
N PRO A 125 -4.19 -16.10 11.77
CA PRO A 125 -5.13 -15.88 12.87
C PRO A 125 -5.33 -14.39 13.23
N GLN A 126 -4.66 -13.46 12.53
CA GLN A 126 -4.63 -12.06 12.91
C GLN A 126 -5.42 -11.20 11.92
N THR A 127 -6.20 -10.26 12.45
CA THR A 127 -6.85 -9.20 11.68
C THR A 127 -6.01 -7.94 11.73
N PHE A 128 -5.82 -7.32 10.57
CA PHE A 128 -5.07 -6.10 10.39
C PHE A 128 -5.96 -5.01 9.80
N GLU A 129 -5.72 -3.77 10.20
CA GLU A 129 -6.23 -2.58 9.51
C GLU A 129 -5.04 -1.81 8.94
N MET A 130 -5.15 -1.45 7.67
CA MET A 130 -4.13 -0.70 6.94
C MET A 130 -4.75 0.55 6.33
N ALA A 131 -4.25 1.71 6.71
CA ALA A 131 -4.56 2.97 6.03
C ALA A 131 -3.68 3.08 4.78
N VAL A 132 -4.30 3.14 3.62
CA VAL A 132 -3.64 3.26 2.30
C VAL A 132 -4.08 4.55 1.65
N VAL A 133 -3.21 5.20 0.88
CA VAL A 133 -3.61 6.38 0.08
C VAL A 133 -4.80 5.99 -0.80
N THR A 134 -5.83 6.83 -0.87
CA THR A 134 -7.08 6.51 -1.57
C THR A 134 -6.84 6.04 -3.01
N LEU A 135 -5.90 6.68 -3.72
CA LEU A 135 -5.51 6.31 -5.09
C LEU A 135 -4.89 4.91 -5.20
N ASP A 136 -4.22 4.45 -4.15
CA ASP A 136 -3.58 3.13 -4.10
C ASP A 136 -4.52 2.04 -3.56
N ALA A 137 -5.74 2.39 -3.14
CA ALA A 137 -6.66 1.43 -2.53
C ALA A 137 -6.93 0.25 -3.48
N ALA A 138 -7.23 0.51 -4.75
CA ALA A 138 -7.54 -0.54 -5.72
C ALA A 138 -6.37 -1.54 -5.90
N VAL A 139 -5.14 -1.04 -6.10
CA VAL A 139 -3.97 -1.90 -6.29
C VAL A 139 -3.62 -2.69 -5.03
N VAL A 140 -3.75 -2.10 -3.83
CA VAL A 140 -3.52 -2.82 -2.58
C VAL A 140 -4.59 -3.89 -2.35
N THR A 141 -5.85 -3.58 -2.63
CA THR A 141 -6.97 -4.52 -2.47
C THR A 141 -6.82 -5.71 -3.41
N ALA A 142 -6.42 -5.45 -4.66
CA ALA A 142 -6.07 -6.50 -5.63
C ALA A 142 -4.90 -7.34 -5.14
N ALA A 143 -3.82 -6.72 -4.65
CA ALA A 143 -2.66 -7.44 -4.15
C ALA A 143 -3.01 -8.38 -2.98
N LEU A 144 -3.84 -7.93 -2.03
CA LEU A 144 -4.29 -8.74 -0.89
C LEU A 144 -5.17 -9.93 -1.33
N THR A 145 -6.00 -9.73 -2.35
CA THR A 145 -6.97 -10.73 -2.83
C THR A 145 -6.32 -11.75 -3.75
N GLU A 146 -5.43 -11.29 -4.64
CA GLU A 146 -4.80 -12.10 -5.68
C GLU A 146 -3.53 -12.79 -5.17
N ALA A 147 -2.92 -12.36 -4.06
CA ALA A 147 -1.70 -12.98 -3.53
C ALA A 147 -1.84 -14.48 -3.22
N GLY A 148 -3.03 -15.01 -2.94
CA GLY A 148 -3.22 -16.45 -2.72
C GLY A 148 -3.37 -17.27 -4.01
N THR A 149 -3.85 -16.65 -5.08
CA THR A 149 -4.37 -17.34 -6.28
C THR A 149 -3.67 -16.94 -7.57
N TRP A 150 -2.77 -15.95 -7.51
CA TRP A 150 -2.10 -15.43 -8.68
C TRP A 150 -1.30 -16.52 -9.41
N THR A 151 -1.43 -16.50 -10.73
CA THR A 151 -0.70 -17.33 -11.68
C THR A 151 -0.09 -16.43 -12.76
N PRO A 152 1.07 -16.79 -13.34
CA PRO A 152 1.68 -16.01 -14.41
C PRO A 152 0.74 -15.84 -15.61
N PRO A 153 0.64 -14.65 -16.20
CA PRO A 153 -0.06 -14.49 -17.46
C PRO A 153 0.68 -15.28 -18.56
N SER A 154 -0.10 -16.04 -19.34
CA SER A 154 0.37 -16.81 -20.50
C SER A 154 0.71 -15.93 -21.70
#